data_AF-A0AAE6CHP9-F1
#
_entry.id   AF-A0AAE6CHP9-F1
#
_cell.length_a   1.000
_cell.length_b   1.000
_cell.length_c   1.000
_cell.angle_alpha   90.00
_cell.angle_beta   90.00
_cell.angle_gamma   90.00
#
_symmetry.space_group_name_H-M   'P 1'
#
loop_
_entity.id
_entity.type
_entity.pdbx_description
1 polymer ?
#
loop_
_entity_poly.entity_id
_entity_poly.type
_entity_poly.pdbx_seq_one_letter_code
_entity_poly.pdbx_strand_id
1 'polypeptide(L)'
;MNKTTLVDEDWHKLGKPDCRPEQATAYITCKLRQLDEIRSAEDLSDNVLSNLDDCKDQFSLLMSSISTDDYYPQYIFTNRLLELIQIEIEQVRENG
;
A
#
# COMPACT_ATOMS: atom_id res chain seq x y z
N MET A 1 -6.11 -10.34 17.78
CA MET A 1 -5.10 -9.76 16.87
C MET A 1 -5.46 -8.31 16.67
N ASN A 2 -4.50 -7.38 16.85
CA ASN A 2 -4.73 -6.00 16.40
C ASN A 2 -4.89 -6.05 14.88
N LYS A 3 -5.99 -5.48 14.35
CA LYS A 3 -6.17 -5.32 12.91
C LYS A 3 -5.04 -4.42 12.41
N THR A 4 -4.12 -4.99 11.64
CA THR A 4 -3.05 -4.20 11.01
C THR A 4 -3.68 -3.45 9.84
N THR A 5 -3.58 -2.13 9.83
CA THR A 5 -4.11 -1.29 8.74
C THR A 5 -3.08 -1.17 7.62
N LEU A 6 -3.54 -1.08 6.38
CA LEU A 6 -2.66 -0.87 5.24
C LEU A 6 -2.10 0.56 5.25
N VAL A 7 -2.89 1.51 5.71
CA VAL A 7 -2.48 2.91 5.94
C VAL A 7 -2.33 3.14 7.45
N ASP A 8 -1.11 3.46 7.89
CA ASP A 8 -0.73 3.68 9.28
C ASP A 8 0.19 4.90 9.44
N GLU A 9 0.55 5.25 10.68
CA GLU A 9 1.43 6.39 10.96
C GLU A 9 2.80 6.28 10.28
N ASP A 10 3.32 5.08 10.14
CA ASP A 10 4.61 4.83 9.50
C ASP A 10 4.52 5.07 7.98
N TRP A 11 3.46 4.59 7.34
CA TRP A 11 3.17 4.88 5.95
C TRP A 11 3.04 6.38 5.70
N HIS A 12 2.34 7.10 6.58
CA HIS A 12 2.18 8.55 6.42
C HIS A 12 3.48 9.36 6.58
N LYS A 13 4.57 8.77 7.10
CA LYS A 13 5.89 9.43 7.09
C LYS A 13 6.42 9.59 5.67
N LEU A 14 5.98 8.75 4.72
CA LEU A 14 6.35 8.82 3.32
C LEU A 14 5.87 10.12 2.65
N GLY A 15 4.69 10.61 3.03
CA GLY A 15 4.11 11.86 2.51
C GLY A 15 4.74 13.15 3.03
N LYS A 16 5.79 13.06 3.86
CA LYS A 16 6.44 14.23 4.45
C LYS A 16 7.66 14.66 3.62
N PRO A 17 7.94 15.98 3.52
CA PRO A 17 9.02 16.51 2.69
C PRO A 17 10.42 16.14 3.20
N ASP A 18 10.55 15.69 4.46
CA ASP A 18 11.81 15.29 5.09
C ASP A 18 12.08 13.78 5.03
N CYS A 19 11.19 13.00 4.38
CA CYS A 19 11.38 11.56 4.22
C CYS A 19 12.59 11.29 3.33
N ARG A 20 13.60 10.59 3.86
CA ARG A 20 14.79 10.22 3.07
C ARG A 20 14.49 9.06 2.12
N PRO A 21 15.15 8.99 0.95
CA PRO A 21 14.96 7.89 0.00
C PRO A 21 15.06 6.48 0.59
N GLU A 22 15.99 6.25 1.53
CA GLU A 22 16.18 4.95 2.17
C GLU A 22 15.01 4.60 3.11
N GLN A 23 14.46 5.61 3.80
CA GLN A 23 13.28 5.44 4.63
C GLN A 23 12.05 5.16 3.76
N ALA A 24 11.90 5.91 2.67
CA ALA A 24 10.83 5.71 1.70
C ALA A 24 10.85 4.28 1.13
N THR A 25 12.04 3.83 0.72
CA THR A 25 12.28 2.46 0.25
C THR A 25 11.88 1.44 1.31
N ALA A 26 12.31 1.62 2.56
CA ALA A 26 11.97 0.71 3.65
C ALA A 26 10.46 0.63 3.92
N TYR A 27 9.75 1.77 3.89
CA TYR A 27 8.30 1.81 4.06
C TYR A 27 7.58 1.09 2.92
N ILE A 28 7.98 1.36 1.67
CA ILE A 28 7.41 0.70 0.50
C ILE A 28 7.64 -0.81 0.54
N THR A 29 8.86 -1.27 0.83
CA THR A 29 9.17 -2.70 0.95
C THR A 29 8.36 -3.36 2.05
N CYS A 30 8.20 -2.69 3.21
CA CYS A 30 7.36 -3.20 4.30
C CYS A 30 5.91 -3.40 3.85
N LYS A 31 5.36 -2.42 3.09
CA LYS A 31 3.98 -2.50 2.61
C LYS A 31 3.77 -3.55 1.53
N LEU A 32 4.69 -3.68 0.57
CA LEU A 32 4.65 -4.77 -0.41
C LEU A 32 4.60 -6.13 0.29
N ARG A 33 5.40 -6.34 1.34
CA ARG A 33 5.35 -7.58 2.12
C ARG A 33 4.01 -7.79 2.82
N GLN A 34 3.43 -6.75 3.41
CA GLN A 34 2.09 -6.85 4.03
C GLN A 34 1.01 -7.22 3.01
N LEU A 35 1.06 -6.68 1.80
CA LEU A 35 0.13 -7.03 0.72
C LEU A 35 0.29 -8.50 0.28
N ASP A 36 1.52 -9.00 0.21
CA ASP A 36 1.79 -10.41 -0.10
C ASP A 36 1.31 -11.36 1.02
N GLU A 37 1.47 -10.97 2.28
CA GLU A 37 0.96 -11.72 3.44
C GLU A 37 -0.58 -11.81 3.40
N ILE A 38 -1.26 -10.70 3.13
CA ILE A 38 -2.72 -10.64 2.99
C ILE A 38 -3.19 -11.54 1.85
N ARG A 39 -2.57 -11.42 0.67
CA ARG A 39 -2.91 -12.24 -0.51
C ARG A 39 -2.76 -13.74 -0.24
N SER A 40 -1.81 -14.13 0.61
CA SER A 40 -1.52 -15.53 0.91
C SER A 40 -2.37 -16.11 2.05
N ALA A 41 -2.86 -15.27 2.95
CA ALA A 41 -3.52 -15.68 4.19
C ALA A 41 -5.06 -15.62 4.13
N GLU A 42 -5.62 -14.86 3.18
CA GLU A 42 -7.05 -14.57 3.13
C GLU A 42 -7.69 -15.11 1.85
N ASP A 43 -8.95 -15.55 1.96
CA ASP A 43 -9.78 -15.91 0.80
C ASP A 43 -10.40 -14.63 0.23
N LEU A 44 -9.67 -13.99 -0.68
CA LEU A 44 -10.01 -12.70 -1.26
C LEU A 44 -10.82 -12.87 -2.55
N SER A 45 -11.72 -11.93 -2.83
CA SER A 45 -12.43 -11.91 -4.11
C SER A 45 -11.50 -11.54 -5.28
N ASP A 46 -11.87 -11.94 -6.50
CA ASP A 46 -11.13 -11.61 -7.72
C ASP A 46 -10.91 -10.09 -7.88
N ASN A 47 -11.88 -9.27 -7.44
CA ASN A 47 -11.77 -7.82 -7.46
C ASN A 47 -10.66 -7.31 -6.54
N VAL A 48 -10.60 -7.84 -5.31
CA VAL A 48 -9.54 -7.48 -4.36
C VAL A 48 -8.17 -7.94 -4.89
N LEU A 49 -8.10 -9.14 -5.49
CA LEU A 49 -6.86 -9.64 -6.11
C LEU A 49 -6.39 -8.73 -7.27
N SER A 50 -7.32 -8.28 -8.12
CA SER A 50 -7.00 -7.34 -9.20
C SER A 50 -6.49 -6.01 -8.65
N ASN A 51 -7.15 -5.45 -7.63
CA ASN A 51 -6.73 -4.20 -7.01
C ASN A 51 -5.38 -4.33 -6.30
N LEU A 52 -5.08 -5.49 -5.70
CA LEU A 52 -3.76 -5.80 -5.14
C LEU A 52 -2.67 -5.81 -6.21
N ASP A 53 -2.95 -6.35 -7.40
CA ASP A 53 -2.01 -6.34 -8.52
C ASP A 53 -1.78 -4.91 -9.05
N ASP A 54 -2.84 -4.13 -9.26
CA ASP A 54 -2.73 -2.71 -9.62
C ASP A 54 -1.93 -1.91 -8.58
N CYS A 55 -2.08 -2.26 -7.29
CA CYS A 55 -1.34 -1.62 -6.21
C CYS A 55 0.15 -1.91 -6.27
N LYS A 56 0.56 -3.14 -6.59
CA LYS A 56 1.97 -3.49 -6.78
C LYS A 56 2.61 -2.71 -7.93
N ASP A 57 1.87 -2.47 -9.01
CA ASP A 57 2.32 -1.63 -10.11
C ASP A 57 2.51 -0.18 -9.66
N GLN A 58 1.57 0.38 -8.89
CA GLN A 58 1.71 1.73 -8.31
C GLN A 58 2.90 1.84 -7.35
N PHE A 59 3.15 0.81 -6.53
CA PHE A 59 4.33 0.76 -5.68
C PHE A 59 5.64 0.74 -6.47
N SER A 60 5.66 0.05 -7.61
CA SER A 60 6.82 0.04 -8.51
C SER A 60 7.08 1.42 -9.09
N LEU A 61 6.03 2.14 -9.51
CA LEU A 61 6.12 3.52 -9.96
C LEU A 61 6.61 4.45 -8.84
N LEU A 62 5.99 4.37 -7.66
CA LEU A 62 6.38 5.15 -6.49
C LEU A 62 7.85 4.92 -6.11
N MET A 63 8.32 3.68 -6.13
CA MET A 63 9.72 3.33 -5.87
C MET A 63 10.65 3.99 -6.89
N SER A 64 10.30 3.95 -8.18
CA SER A 64 11.09 4.58 -9.23
C SER A 64 11.11 6.12 -9.14
N SER A 65 10.09 6.71 -8.51
CA SER A 65 9.93 8.16 -8.38
C SER A 65 10.51 8.75 -7.09
N ILE A 66 11.06 7.95 -6.15
CA ILE A 66 11.54 8.44 -4.82
C ILE A 66 12.48 9.64 -4.90
N SER A 67 13.26 9.76 -5.97
CA SER A 67 14.24 10.85 -6.17
C SER A 67 13.84 11.81 -7.29
N THR A 68 12.57 11.82 -7.69
CA THR A 68 12.04 12.66 -8.77
C THR A 68 10.91 13.55 -8.26
N ASP A 69 10.55 14.56 -9.06
CA ASP A 69 9.43 15.47 -8.75
C ASP A 69 8.06 14.74 -8.75
N ASP A 70 8.00 13.54 -9.32
CA ASP A 70 6.77 12.72 -9.37
C ASP A 70 6.51 11.97 -8.06
N TYR A 71 7.45 11.95 -7.11
CA TYR A 71 7.33 11.21 -5.85
C TYR A 71 6.01 11.47 -5.12
N TYR A 72 5.69 12.76 -4.90
CA TYR A 72 4.55 13.14 -4.08
C TYR A 72 3.20 12.85 -4.76
N PRO A 73 2.99 13.17 -6.06
CA PRO A 73 1.85 12.65 -6.81
C PRO A 73 1.70 11.14 -6.72
N GLN A 74 2.78 10.37 -6.95
CA GLN A 74 2.72 8.90 -6.90
C GLN A 74 2.37 8.38 -5.50
N TYR A 75 2.87 9.03 -4.45
CA TYR A 75 2.52 8.71 -3.08
C TYR A 75 1.02 8.91 -2.81
N ILE A 76 0.43 10.04 -3.26
CA ILE A 76 -1.00 10.30 -3.10
C ILE A 76 -1.84 9.22 -3.79
N PHE A 77 -1.49 8.88 -5.04
CA PHE A 77 -2.20 7.83 -5.78
C PHE A 77 -2.08 6.47 -5.08
N THR A 78 -0.88 6.08 -4.68
CA THR A 78 -0.63 4.81 -3.98
C THR A 78 -1.38 4.75 -2.65
N ASN A 79 -1.40 5.84 -1.87
CA ASN A 79 -2.14 5.91 -0.61
C ASN A 79 -3.64 5.66 -0.80
N ARG A 80 -4.26 6.31 -1.79
CA ARG A 80 -5.70 6.13 -2.08
C ARG A 80 -6.03 4.69 -2.47
N LEU A 81 -5.13 4.05 -3.22
CA LEU A 81 -5.33 2.65 -3.63
C LEU A 81 -5.21 1.69 -2.43
N LEU A 82 -4.28 1.93 -1.50
CA LEU A 82 -4.20 1.19 -0.24
C LEU A 82 -5.46 1.35 0.62
N GLU A 83 -6.00 2.57 0.72
CA GLU A 83 -7.26 2.83 1.43
C GLU A 83 -8.43 2.06 0.82
N LEU A 84 -8.53 2.05 -0.51
CA LEU A 84 -9.56 1.29 -1.23
C LEU A 84 -9.45 -0.22 -0.96
N ILE A 85 -8.26 -0.78 -1.09
CA ILE A 85 -8.01 -2.21 -0.85
C ILE A 85 -8.35 -2.58 0.59
N GLN A 86 -7.99 -1.74 1.56
CA GLN A 86 -8.33 -1.99 2.96
C GLN A 86 -9.85 -2.06 3.16
N ILE A 87 -10.60 -1.12 2.57
CA ILE A 87 -12.07 -1.13 2.65
C ILE A 87 -12.64 -2.41 2.04
N GLU A 88 -12.17 -2.82 0.86
CA GLU A 88 -12.67 -4.03 0.19
C GLU A 88 -12.34 -5.31 0.97
N ILE A 89 -11.13 -5.42 1.54
CA ILE A 89 -10.77 -6.54 2.42
C ILE A 89 -11.67 -6.59 3.65
N GLU A 90 -11.92 -5.44 4.28
CA GLU A 90 -12.80 -5.35 5.45
C GLU A 90 -14.23 -5.79 5.10
N GLN A 91 -14.75 -5.41 3.92
CA GLN A 91 -16.06 -5.86 3.44
C GLN A 91 -16.11 -7.38 3.19
N VAL A 92 -15.07 -7.99 2.62
CA VAL A 92 -15.01 -9.45 2.45
C VAL A 92 -15.08 -10.15 3.81
N ARG A 93 -14.34 -9.65 4.81
CA ARG A 93 -14.32 -10.22 6.17
C ARG A 93 -15.65 -10.06 6.92
N GLU A 94 -16.44 -9.04 6.64
CA GLU A 94 -17.75 -8.83 7.25
C GLU A 94 -18.86 -9.68 6.61
N ASN A 95 -18.66 -10.09 5.35
CA ASN A 95 -19.63 -10.86 4.56
C ASN A 95 -19.40 -12.39 4.60
N GLY A 96 -18.28 -12.85 5.17
CA GLY A 96 -17.94 -14.27 5.35
C GLY A 96 -18.11 -14.74 6.79
#